data_AF-A0A952CJL8-F1
#
_entry.id   AF-A0A952CJL8-F1
#
_cell.length_a   1.000
_cell.length_b   1.000
_cell.length_c   1.000
_cell.angle_alpha   90.00
_cell.angle_beta   90.00
_cell.angle_gamma   90.00
#
_symmetry.space_group_name_H-M   'P 1'
#
loop_
_entity.id
_entity.type
_entity.pdbx_description
1 polymer ?
#
loop_
_entity_poly.entity_id
_entity_poly.type
_entity_poly.pdbx_seq_one_letter_code
_entity_poly.pdbx_strand_id
1 'polypeptide(L)'
;MPVTSEPAELAQGLLLFIVAGILMVLVALLAGALIRRQLHHPVKAEAYECGEPAIGESWVQFDLRLYVVALVFIIFDVEIALFYPWAVVYREAGLAGLWDMLFFFGVLVVGFVYLWRFGYLDWVRSTAGQEPPGGSVAAKREAA
;
A
#
# COMPACT_ATOMS: atom_id res chain seq x y z
N MET A 1 0.54 13.30 -39.38
CA MET A 1 -0.16 12.03 -39.68
C MET A 1 -1.38 11.96 -38.77
N PRO A 2 -2.61 11.91 -39.29
CA PRO A 2 -3.78 11.73 -38.45
C PRO A 2 -3.79 10.28 -37.97
N VAL A 3 -3.53 10.06 -36.68
CA VAL A 3 -3.80 8.78 -36.00
C VAL A 3 -5.29 8.79 -35.69
N THR A 4 -6.12 8.58 -36.70
CA THR A 4 -7.54 8.27 -36.50
C THR A 4 -7.67 6.76 -36.38
N SER A 5 -7.19 6.21 -35.27
CA SER A 5 -7.57 4.85 -34.87
C SER A 5 -9.02 4.90 -34.40
N GLU A 6 -9.90 4.14 -35.06
CA GLU A 6 -11.27 3.92 -34.57
C GLU A 6 -11.22 3.45 -33.10
N PRO A 7 -12.17 3.85 -32.23
CA PRO A 7 -12.15 3.46 -30.81
C PRO A 7 -12.10 1.93 -30.63
N ALA A 8 -12.63 1.18 -31.60
CA ALA A 8 -12.55 -0.28 -31.66
C ALA A 8 -11.11 -0.81 -31.77
N GLU A 9 -10.23 -0.15 -32.54
CA GLU A 9 -8.83 -0.56 -32.73
C GLU A 9 -8.01 -0.36 -31.44
N LEU A 10 -8.26 0.75 -30.72
CA LEU A 10 -7.62 1.00 -29.42
C LEU A 10 -8.11 0.00 -28.37
N ALA A 11 -9.41 -0.27 -28.33
CA ALA A 11 -9.97 -1.27 -27.43
C ALA A 11 -9.42 -2.67 -27.71
N GLN A 12 -9.29 -3.03 -28.99
CA GLN A 12 -8.69 -4.30 -29.41
C GLN A 12 -7.21 -4.38 -29.03
N GLY A 13 -6.43 -3.32 -29.27
CA GLY A 13 -5.01 -3.26 -28.87
C GLY A 13 -4.83 -3.42 -27.36
N LEU A 14 -5.65 -2.72 -26.56
CA LEU A 14 -5.64 -2.84 -25.11
C LEU A 14 -6.02 -4.24 -24.64
N LEU A 15 -7.08 -4.83 -25.22
CA LEU A 15 -7.53 -6.18 -24.91
C LEU A 15 -6.42 -7.19 -25.19
N LEU A 16 -5.78 -7.10 -26.36
CA LEU A 16 -4.67 -7.97 -26.75
C LEU A 16 -3.49 -7.82 -25.78
N PHE A 17 -3.14 -6.60 -25.38
CA PHE A 17 -2.07 -6.35 -24.41
C PHE A 17 -2.36 -6.99 -23.05
N ILE A 18 -3.58 -6.81 -22.51
CA ILE A 18 -4.00 -7.40 -21.23
C ILE A 18 -3.98 -8.93 -21.32
N VAL A 19 -4.57 -9.50 -22.37
CA VAL A 19 -4.62 -10.95 -22.59
C VAL A 19 -3.20 -11.52 -22.73
N ALA A 20 -2.33 -10.88 -23.51
CA ALA A 20 -0.95 -11.31 -23.66
C ALA A 20 -0.19 -11.26 -22.33
N GLY A 21 -0.37 -10.21 -21.52
CA GLY A 21 0.23 -10.09 -20.20
C GLY A 21 -0.23 -11.18 -19.22
N ILE A 22 -1.53 -11.46 -19.18
CA ILE A 22 -2.10 -12.54 -18.37
C ILE A 22 -1.56 -13.90 -18.84
N LEU A 23 -1.59 -14.16 -20.15
CA LEU A 23 -1.10 -15.41 -20.72
C LEU A 23 0.39 -15.61 -20.44
N MET A 24 1.20 -14.56 -20.54
CA MET A 24 2.62 -14.62 -20.21
C MET A 24 2.85 -15.09 -18.76
N VAL A 25 2.13 -14.49 -17.79
CA VAL A 25 2.23 -14.88 -16.38
C VAL A 25 1.73 -16.31 -16.18
N LEU A 26 0.59 -16.67 -16.75
CA LEU A 26 0.01 -18.01 -16.60
C LEU A 26 0.89 -19.08 -17.22
N VAL A 27 1.42 -18.86 -18.42
CA VAL A 27 2.34 -19.81 -19.08
C VAL A 27 3.62 -19.98 -18.25
N ALA A 28 4.18 -18.91 -17.70
CA ALA A 28 5.35 -19.00 -16.83
C ALA A 28 5.07 -19.79 -15.55
N LEU A 29 3.93 -19.53 -14.89
CA LEU A 29 3.51 -20.26 -13.68
C LEU A 29 3.19 -21.74 -13.98
N LEU A 30 2.51 -22.03 -15.09
CA LEU A 30 2.19 -23.40 -15.52
C LEU A 30 3.44 -24.17 -15.92
N ALA A 31 4.34 -23.56 -16.69
CA ALA A 31 5.64 -24.15 -17.01
C ALA A 31 6.43 -24.44 -15.72
N GLY A 32 6.47 -23.48 -14.79
CA GLY A 32 7.07 -23.69 -13.47
C GLY A 32 6.43 -24.84 -12.70
N ALA A 33 5.09 -24.94 -12.70
CA ALA A 33 4.34 -25.98 -12.01
C ALA A 33 4.52 -27.39 -12.61
N LEU A 34 4.67 -27.48 -13.94
CA LEU A 34 4.87 -28.74 -14.68
C LEU A 34 6.33 -29.21 -14.67
N ILE A 35 7.29 -28.29 -14.78
CA ILE A 35 8.73 -28.62 -14.82
C ILE A 35 9.29 -28.89 -13.42
N ARG A 36 8.77 -28.22 -12.37
CA ARG A 36 9.30 -28.38 -11.00
C ARG A 36 9.08 -29.79 -10.47
N ARG A 37 10.08 -30.32 -9.76
CA ARG A 37 9.93 -31.53 -8.96
C ARG A 37 9.02 -31.26 -7.75
N GLN A 38 7.85 -31.88 -7.72
CA GLN A 38 6.91 -31.78 -6.62
C GLN A 38 7.30 -32.76 -5.49
N LEU A 39 8.12 -32.32 -4.54
CA LEU A 39 8.44 -33.09 -3.34
C LEU A 39 7.64 -32.56 -2.14
N HIS A 40 6.49 -33.18 -1.90
CA HIS A 40 5.65 -32.90 -0.74
C HIS A 40 6.30 -33.48 0.51
N HIS A 41 6.63 -32.63 1.47
CA HIS A 41 7.17 -33.02 2.76
C HIS A 41 6.48 -32.17 3.83
N PRO A 42 5.96 -32.75 4.94
CA PRO A 42 5.18 -32.02 5.93
C PRO A 42 5.93 -30.81 6.49
N VAL A 43 7.20 -30.98 6.86
CA VAL A 43 8.06 -29.89 7.36
C VAL A 43 8.24 -28.74 6.35
N LYS A 44 8.15 -28.98 5.03
CA LYS A 44 8.23 -27.90 4.02
C LYS A 44 6.94 -27.10 3.90
N ALA A 45 5.83 -27.63 4.42
CA ALA A 45 4.52 -26.99 4.43
C ALA A 45 4.22 -26.28 5.77
N GLU A 46 5.14 -26.38 6.74
CA GLU A 46 5.06 -25.67 8.02
C GLU A 46 5.57 -24.23 7.88
N ALA A 47 5.07 -23.34 8.74
CA ALA A 47 5.55 -21.96 8.80
C ALA A 47 7.02 -21.91 9.26
N TYR A 48 7.76 -20.95 8.71
CA TYR A 48 9.16 -20.75 9.07
C TYR A 48 9.29 -20.03 10.42
N GLU A 49 9.84 -20.72 11.42
CA GLU A 49 10.06 -20.19 12.79
C GLU A 49 11.51 -20.49 13.26
N CYS A 50 12.49 -20.21 12.40
CA CYS A 50 13.93 -20.43 12.70
C CYS A 50 14.31 -21.88 13.10
N GLY A 51 13.48 -22.87 12.76
CA GLY A 51 13.71 -24.28 13.04
C GLY A 51 12.94 -24.83 14.24
N GLU A 52 12.20 -23.99 14.95
CA GLU A 52 11.28 -24.41 16.02
C GLU A 52 9.85 -24.56 15.48
N PRO A 53 8.99 -25.39 16.10
CA PRO A 53 7.59 -25.43 15.74
C PRO A 53 6.92 -24.10 16.09
N ALA A 54 6.01 -23.63 15.23
CA ALA A 54 5.21 -22.44 15.51
C ALA A 54 4.32 -22.67 16.74
N ILE A 55 4.50 -21.87 17.78
CA ILE A 55 3.74 -21.95 19.03
C ILE A 55 3.00 -20.62 19.23
N GLY A 56 1.71 -20.71 19.56
CA GLY A 56 0.87 -19.56 19.85
C GLY A 56 -0.16 -19.26 18.76
N GLU A 57 -0.95 -18.23 18.99
CA GLU A 57 -1.91 -17.75 18.00
C GLU A 57 -1.26 -16.75 17.05
N SER A 58 -1.60 -16.83 15.76
CA SER A 58 -1.20 -15.83 14.76
C SER A 58 -1.97 -14.50 14.89
N TRP A 59 -2.86 -14.39 15.88
CA TRP A 59 -3.66 -13.20 16.14
C TRP A 59 -2.86 -12.19 16.96
N VAL A 60 -2.36 -11.17 16.26
CA VAL A 60 -1.68 -10.02 16.86
C VAL A 60 -2.52 -8.76 16.66
N GLN A 61 -2.48 -7.87 17.65
CA GLN A 61 -3.05 -6.54 17.51
C GLN A 61 -2.13 -5.70 16.61
N PHE A 62 -2.59 -5.43 15.38
CA PHE A 62 -1.89 -4.51 14.49
C PHE A 62 -2.04 -3.06 14.98
N ASP A 63 -1.00 -2.26 14.78
CA ASP A 63 -1.03 -0.84 15.12
C ASP A 63 -2.08 -0.10 14.27
N LEU A 64 -2.91 0.73 14.90
CA LEU A 64 -3.91 1.58 14.25
C LEU A 64 -3.31 2.50 13.19
N ARG A 65 -2.01 2.79 13.23
CA ARG A 65 -1.31 3.59 12.21
C ARG A 65 -1.48 3.07 10.79
N LEU A 66 -1.51 1.74 10.58
CA LEU A 66 -1.74 1.15 9.25
C LEU A 66 -3.13 1.53 8.72
N TYR A 67 -4.13 1.58 9.60
CA TYR A 67 -5.47 2.02 9.25
C TYR A 67 -5.51 3.51 8.89
N VAL A 68 -4.81 4.36 9.66
CA VAL A 68 -4.76 5.81 9.36
C VAL A 68 -4.10 6.07 8.00
N VAL A 69 -2.99 5.38 7.69
CA VAL A 69 -2.34 5.50 6.38
C VAL A 69 -3.28 5.05 5.25
N ALA A 70 -3.98 3.93 5.41
CA ALA A 70 -4.95 3.45 4.42
C ALA A 70 -6.12 4.43 4.22
N LEU A 71 -6.65 5.01 5.30
CA LEU A 71 -7.74 5.99 5.23
C LEU A 71 -7.30 7.26 4.50
N VAL A 72 -6.12 7.78 4.82
CA VAL A 72 -5.55 8.95 4.15
C VAL A 72 -5.31 8.67 2.66
N PHE A 73 -4.79 7.49 2.32
CA PHE A 73 -4.63 7.07 0.92
C PHE A 73 -5.95 7.06 0.15
N ILE A 74 -7.01 6.46 0.73
CA ILE A 74 -8.33 6.39 0.08
C ILE A 74 -8.91 7.79 -0.14
N ILE A 75 -8.79 8.68 0.85
CA ILE A 75 -9.23 10.07 0.71
C ILE A 75 -8.46 10.70 -0.46
N PHE A 76 -7.13 10.70 -0.45
CA PHE A 76 -6.36 11.29 -1.54
C PHE A 76 -6.60 10.68 -2.92
N ASP A 77 -6.87 9.38 -3.02
CA ASP A 77 -7.15 8.70 -4.28
C ASP A 77 -8.47 9.19 -4.90
N VAL A 78 -9.53 9.27 -4.09
CA VAL A 78 -10.83 9.83 -4.52
C VAL A 78 -10.68 11.30 -4.93
N GLU A 79 -9.86 12.05 -4.20
CA GLU A 79 -9.60 13.46 -4.51
C GLU A 79 -8.90 13.62 -5.86
N ILE A 80 -7.90 12.80 -6.18
CA ILE A 80 -7.25 12.80 -7.50
C ILE A 80 -8.25 12.41 -8.60
N ALA A 81 -9.18 11.50 -8.34
CA ALA A 81 -10.24 11.19 -9.31
C ALA A 81 -11.11 12.42 -9.61
N LEU A 82 -11.36 13.29 -8.61
CA LEU A 82 -12.08 14.56 -8.78
C LEU A 82 -11.26 15.64 -9.51
N PHE A 83 -9.94 15.50 -9.58
CA PHE A 83 -9.11 16.39 -10.39
C PHE A 83 -9.33 16.15 -11.89
N TYR A 84 -9.75 14.94 -12.29
CA TYR A 84 -9.85 14.57 -13.69
C TYR A 84 -10.92 15.38 -14.46
N PRO A 85 -12.18 15.49 -14.00
CA PRO A 85 -13.18 16.31 -14.67
C PRO A 85 -12.74 17.76 -14.82
N TRP A 86 -12.17 18.36 -13.76
CA TRP A 86 -11.63 19.71 -13.80
C TRP A 86 -10.51 19.85 -14.83
N ALA A 87 -9.56 18.91 -14.85
CA ALA A 87 -8.43 18.94 -15.77
C ALA A 87 -8.87 18.86 -17.25
N VAL A 88 -9.93 18.10 -17.54
CA VAL A 88 -10.50 17.99 -18.88
C VAL A 88 -11.14 19.30 -19.35
N VAL A 89 -11.84 20.02 -18.46
CA VAL A 89 -12.55 21.29 -18.82
C VAL A 89 -11.77 22.56 -18.48
N TYR A 90 -10.53 22.46 -17.99
CA TYR A 90 -9.75 23.60 -17.49
C TYR A 90 -9.67 24.78 -18.48
N ARG A 91 -9.56 24.49 -19.77
CA ARG A 91 -9.48 25.52 -20.83
C ARG A 91 -10.75 26.37 -20.95
N GLU A 92 -11.91 25.79 -20.63
CA GLU A 92 -13.21 26.45 -20.68
C GLU A 92 -13.51 27.17 -19.35
N ALA A 93 -13.10 26.57 -18.23
CA ALA A 93 -13.29 27.12 -16.89
C ALA A 93 -12.41 28.34 -16.59
N GLY A 94 -11.26 28.46 -17.27
CA GLY A 94 -10.37 29.63 -17.17
C GLY A 94 -9.88 29.90 -15.73
N LEU A 95 -9.73 31.18 -15.38
CA LEU A 95 -9.23 31.59 -14.07
C LEU A 95 -10.18 31.24 -12.91
N ALA A 96 -11.49 31.16 -13.16
CA ALA A 96 -12.45 30.78 -12.13
C ALA A 96 -12.25 29.31 -11.72
N GLY A 97 -12.13 28.42 -12.72
CA GLY A 97 -11.82 27.01 -12.46
C GLY A 97 -10.48 26.81 -11.76
N LEU A 98 -9.47 27.66 -12.02
CA LEU A 98 -8.21 27.61 -11.29
C LEU A 98 -8.40 27.91 -9.78
N TRP A 99 -9.22 28.90 -9.43
CA TRP A 99 -9.51 29.23 -8.04
C TRP A 99 -10.32 28.16 -7.33
N ASP A 100 -11.33 27.59 -7.99
CA ASP A 100 -12.11 26.48 -7.45
C ASP A 100 -11.20 25.30 -7.12
N MET A 101 -10.25 24.99 -8.03
CA MET A 101 -9.30 23.92 -7.85
C MET A 101 -8.28 24.18 -6.74
N LEU A 102 -7.77 25.41 -6.66
CA LEU A 102 -6.83 25.81 -5.63
C LEU A 102 -7.48 25.78 -4.24
N PHE A 103 -8.75 26.19 -4.15
CA PHE A 103 -9.53 26.09 -2.93
C PHE A 103 -9.73 24.63 -2.52
N PHE A 104 -10.19 23.79 -3.45
CA PHE A 104 -10.41 22.36 -3.23
C PHE A 104 -9.14 21.64 -2.77
N PHE A 105 -8.03 21.81 -3.50
CA PHE A 105 -6.74 21.25 -3.11
C PHE A 105 -6.22 21.86 -1.79
N GLY A 106 -6.45 23.15 -1.56
CA GLY A 106 -6.06 23.84 -0.34
C GLY A 106 -6.68 23.21 0.92
N VAL A 107 -7.96 22.81 0.85
CA VAL A 107 -8.64 22.11 1.96
C VAL A 107 -7.94 20.78 2.27
N LEU A 108 -7.51 20.03 1.25
CA LEU A 108 -6.77 18.77 1.42
C LEU A 108 -5.40 18.98 2.05
N VAL A 109 -4.66 19.99 1.57
CA VAL A 109 -3.36 20.34 2.14
C VAL A 109 -3.50 20.69 3.62
N VAL A 110 -4.56 21.40 4.03
CA VAL A 110 -4.81 21.69 5.44
C VAL A 110 -5.05 20.42 6.24
N GLY A 111 -5.90 19.50 5.75
CA GLY A 111 -6.16 18.22 6.41
C GLY A 111 -4.90 17.34 6.54
N PHE A 112 -4.07 17.33 5.50
CA PHE A 112 -2.80 16.61 5.50
C PHE A 112 -1.77 17.20 6.46
N VAL A 113 -1.61 18.53 6.44
CA VAL A 113 -0.73 19.24 7.38
C VAL A 113 -1.19 19.02 8.82
N TYR A 114 -2.50 18.98 9.08
CA TYR A 114 -3.04 18.59 10.38
C TYR A 114 -2.56 17.19 10.78
N LEU A 115 -2.79 16.18 9.96
CA LEU A 115 -2.38 14.80 10.27
C LEU A 115 -0.87 14.67 10.50
N TRP A 116 -0.07 15.36 9.68
CA TRP A 116 1.38 15.43 9.86
C TRP A 116 1.74 16.08 11.20
N ARG A 117 1.16 17.24 11.51
CA ARG A 117 1.49 17.99 12.73
C ARG A 117 1.20 17.22 14.01
N PHE A 118 0.22 16.33 14.00
CA PHE A 118 -0.12 15.45 15.12
C PHE A 118 0.65 14.12 15.14
N GLY A 119 1.55 13.88 14.18
CA GLY A 119 2.42 12.70 14.16
C GLY A 119 1.68 11.40 13.85
N TYR A 120 0.48 11.47 13.28
CA TYR A 120 -0.27 10.27 12.87
C TYR A 120 0.40 9.54 11.69
N LEU A 121 1.28 10.23 10.96
CA LEU A 121 2.10 9.67 9.89
C LEU A 121 3.48 9.23 10.38
N ASP A 122 3.84 9.48 11.65
CA ASP A 122 5.15 9.10 12.17
C ASP A 122 5.21 7.60 12.41
N TRP A 123 6.28 6.98 11.91
CA TRP A 123 6.56 5.57 12.14
C TRP A 123 7.31 5.38 13.47
N VAL A 124 6.75 4.56 14.36
CA VAL A 124 7.42 4.19 15.61
C VAL A 124 8.65 3.34 15.27
N ARG A 125 9.84 3.82 15.62
CA ARG A 125 11.03 2.96 15.73
C ARG A 125 10.76 1.91 16.79
N SER A 126 11.12 0.67 16.50
CA SER A 126 10.98 -0.49 17.40
C SER A 126 11.20 -0.10 18.86
N THR A 127 10.35 -0.57 19.75
CA THR A 127 10.53 -0.55 21.21
C THR A 127 11.71 -1.44 21.66
N ALA A 128 12.78 -1.51 20.87
CA ALA A 128 14.02 -2.23 21.18
C ALA A 128 14.80 -1.64 22.39
N GLY A 129 14.19 -0.68 23.11
CA GLY A 129 14.74 -0.08 24.33
C GLY A 129 13.73 0.03 25.47
N GLN A 130 12.56 -0.64 25.42
CA GLN A 130 11.73 -0.77 26.62
C GLN A 130 12.29 -1.90 27.48
N GLU A 131 13.22 -1.51 28.36
CA GLU A 131 13.65 -2.36 29.47
C GLU A 131 12.41 -2.76 30.29
N PRO A 132 12.20 -4.06 30.57
CA PRO A 132 11.02 -4.50 31.29
C PRO A 132 10.95 -3.81 32.66
N PRO A 133 9.76 -3.40 33.12
CA PRO A 133 9.59 -2.78 34.43
C PRO A 133 10.06 -3.74 35.54
N GLY A 134 11.30 -3.55 36.00
CA GLY A 134 11.94 -4.41 37.01
C GLY A 134 13.46 -4.54 36.89
N GLY A 135 14.06 -4.30 35.70
CA GLY A 135 15.50 -4.51 35.48
C GLY A 135 16.43 -3.61 36.30
N SER A 136 16.07 -2.33 36.46
CA SER A 136 16.88 -1.36 37.22
C SER A 136 16.86 -1.59 38.73
N VAL A 137 15.77 -2.14 39.28
CA VAL A 137 15.60 -2.33 40.73
C VAL A 137 16.25 -3.62 41.21
N ALA A 138 16.26 -4.68 40.39
CA ALA A 138 16.96 -5.93 40.72
C ALA A 138 18.49 -5.73 40.76
N ALA A 139 19.06 -5.08 39.73
CA ALA A 139 20.50 -4.83 39.64
C ALA A 139 21.06 -3.96 40.78
N LYS A 140 20.24 -3.06 41.35
CA LYS A 140 20.63 -2.23 42.51
C LYS A 140 20.54 -2.95 43.86
N ARG A 141 19.82 -4.06 43.96
CA ARG A 141 19.64 -4.82 45.21
C ARG A 141 20.69 -5.92 45.41
N GLU A 142 21.39 -6.32 44.35
CA GLU A 142 22.50 -7.28 44.42
C GLU A 142 23.87 -6.62 44.65
N ALA A 143 23.93 -5.29 44.53
CA ALA A 143 25.16 -4.50 44.71
C ALA A 143 25.24 -3.78 46.09
N ALA A 144 24.36 -4.11 47.04
CA ALA A 144 24.31 -3.57 48.41
C ALA A 144 24.31 -4.71 49.42
#